data_AF-A0A5E4J7Z9-F1
#
_entry.id   AF-A0A5E4J7Z9-F1
#
_cell.length_a   1.000
_cell.length_b   1.000
_cell.length_c   1.000
_cell.angle_alpha   90.00
_cell.angle_beta   90.00
_cell.angle_gamma   90.00
#
_symmetry.space_group_name_H-M   'P 1'
#
loop_
_entity.id
_entity.type
_entity.pdbx_description
1 polymer ?
#
loop_
_entity_poly.entity_id
_entity_poly.type
_entity_poly.pdbx_seq_one_letter_code
_entity_poly.pdbx_strand_id
1 'polypeptide(L)'
;MYAVADSYLSDLLTYTKHSFYAVASASLILEGGTGLDTLGSGGIGRTVQGIITSTDYLKESIVALFMTVLSAYMMTLMQMQLLDFIQVISLTVFLPAGIVLRSIFFTRKFGGALIGAAIAFYVSVPFLLMINKVMVDPFFTAETAVPQCMTDHECYSNICNATAGRCMPMSQEGGACANNFQCATGYCGTDGKCASCGVLDGTGNQNCCQGTRWDGTRCALAKMAGERCQDDKECASWFCDKSRNPSVCAATKVEGNCTDDKECFSRYCAGVAPSKTCADTIRTEMDQLQIQSIAASMSGSGVDAVTLQPFLLGGEPMYSATGGVDTRITQEPSSKSFITRMFDAFVGSVIAGIFLPAMNIIFISRAVRDMSEFLGNELDIASIWKVI
;
A
#
# COMPACT_ATOMS: atom_id res chain seq x y z
N MET A 1 18.63 1.44 -11.57
CA MET A 1 18.86 0.11 -10.95
C MET A 1 18.41 0.11 -9.49
N TYR A 2 18.98 0.96 -8.63
CA TYR A 2 18.58 1.05 -7.21
C TYR A 2 17.09 1.31 -6.98
N ALA A 3 16.46 2.24 -7.71
CA ALA A 3 15.01 2.47 -7.59
C ALA A 3 14.14 1.23 -7.90
N VAL A 4 14.59 0.35 -8.82
CA VAL A 4 13.87 -0.90 -9.14
C VAL A 4 14.08 -1.93 -8.04
N ALA A 5 15.30 -2.02 -7.50
CA ALA A 5 15.62 -2.88 -6.36
C ALA A 5 14.86 -2.47 -5.09
N ASP A 6 14.74 -1.17 -4.84
CA ASP A 6 13.98 -0.60 -3.73
C ASP A 6 12.48 -0.89 -3.88
N SER A 7 11.90 -0.66 -5.07
CA SER A 7 10.53 -1.08 -5.37
C SER A 7 10.32 -2.58 -5.13
N TYR A 8 11.23 -3.44 -5.59
CA TYR A 8 11.13 -4.88 -5.34
C TYR A 8 11.14 -5.23 -3.85
N LEU A 9 12.03 -4.63 -3.06
CA LEU A 9 12.10 -4.90 -1.63
C LEU A 9 10.87 -4.36 -0.89
N SER A 10 10.31 -3.23 -1.32
CA SER A 10 9.04 -2.69 -0.80
C SER A 10 7.84 -3.60 -1.10
N ASP A 11 7.76 -4.12 -2.33
CA ASP A 11 6.73 -5.08 -2.75
C ASP A 11 6.83 -6.37 -1.90
N LEU A 12 8.05 -6.91 -1.75
CA LEU A 12 8.33 -8.10 -0.96
C LEU A 12 8.03 -7.89 0.54
N LEU A 13 8.35 -6.72 1.09
CA LEU A 13 8.04 -6.36 2.47
C LEU A 13 6.53 -6.30 2.70
N THR A 14 5.80 -5.71 1.77
CA THR A 14 4.33 -5.62 1.82
C THR A 14 3.71 -7.01 1.80
N TYR A 15 4.17 -7.86 0.88
CA TYR A 15 3.69 -9.24 0.76
C TYR A 15 3.98 -10.08 2.02
N THR A 16 5.21 -10.04 2.53
CA THR A 16 5.59 -10.78 3.74
C THR A 16 4.86 -10.26 4.98
N LYS A 17 4.61 -8.95 5.07
CA LYS A 17 3.78 -8.34 6.13
C LYS A 17 2.34 -8.86 6.09
N HIS A 18 1.71 -8.90 4.91
CA HIS A 18 0.35 -9.45 4.78
C HIS A 18 0.30 -10.95 5.12
N SER A 19 1.28 -11.72 4.65
CA SER A 19 1.40 -13.15 4.95
C SER A 19 1.58 -13.38 6.45
N PHE A 20 2.39 -12.56 7.11
CA PHE A 20 2.58 -12.60 8.56
C PHE A 20 1.28 -12.36 9.32
N TYR A 21 0.52 -11.31 8.98
CA TYR A 21 -0.77 -11.04 9.64
C TYR A 21 -1.81 -12.14 9.37
N ALA A 22 -1.85 -12.69 8.16
CA ALA A 22 -2.74 -13.79 7.82
C ALA A 22 -2.45 -15.02 8.70
N VAL A 23 -1.18 -15.43 8.78
CA VAL A 23 -0.78 -16.59 9.61
C VAL A 23 -0.99 -16.30 11.11
N ALA A 24 -0.65 -15.09 11.58
CA ALA A 24 -0.86 -14.69 12.98
C ALA A 24 -2.35 -14.73 13.37
N SER A 25 -3.24 -14.21 12.50
CA SER A 25 -4.68 -14.26 12.74
C SER A 25 -5.21 -15.69 12.76
N ALA A 26 -4.72 -16.56 11.87
CA ALA A 26 -5.08 -17.98 11.86
C ALA A 26 -4.63 -18.68 13.15
N SER A 27 -3.42 -18.37 13.66
CA SER A 27 -2.96 -18.91 14.94
C SER A 27 -3.83 -18.48 16.13
N LEU A 28 -4.27 -17.21 16.18
CA LEU A 28 -5.12 -16.71 17.25
C LEU A 28 -6.51 -17.37 17.26
N ILE A 29 -7.11 -17.59 16.09
CA ILE A 29 -8.40 -18.27 15.96
C ILE A 29 -8.31 -19.71 16.48
N LEU A 30 -7.22 -20.41 16.18
CA LEU A 30 -7.01 -21.79 16.64
C LEU A 30 -6.79 -21.88 18.14
N GLU A 31 -6.04 -20.95 18.74
CA GLU A 31 -5.86 -20.92 20.20
C GLU A 31 -7.17 -20.58 20.92
N GLY A 32 -7.96 -19.62 20.39
CA GLY A 32 -9.25 -19.25 20.95
C GLY A 32 -10.28 -20.40 20.97
N GLY A 33 -10.20 -21.34 20.02
CA GLY A 33 -11.10 -22.50 19.94
C GLY A 33 -10.87 -23.55 21.03
N THR A 34 -9.65 -23.67 21.55
CA THR A 34 -9.28 -24.70 22.54
C THR A 34 -9.81 -24.43 23.96
N GLY A 35 -10.31 -23.21 24.22
CA GLY A 35 -10.90 -22.87 25.52
C GLY A 35 -12.21 -23.62 25.84
N LEU A 36 -12.87 -24.22 24.84
CA LEU A 36 -14.13 -24.95 25.03
C LEU A 36 -13.96 -26.35 25.66
N ASP A 37 -12.73 -26.91 25.66
CA ASP A 37 -12.47 -28.27 26.13
C ASP A 37 -12.60 -28.42 27.66
N THR A 38 -12.67 -27.31 28.41
CA THR A 38 -12.84 -27.34 29.87
C THR A 38 -14.28 -27.51 30.35
N LEU A 39 -15.28 -27.51 29.45
CA LEU A 39 -16.71 -27.61 29.81
C LEU A 39 -17.32 -29.02 29.65
N GLY A 40 -16.56 -30.01 29.18
CA GLY A 40 -17.10 -31.30 28.72
C GLY A 40 -16.67 -32.55 29.51
N SER A 41 -16.76 -32.58 30.84
CA SER A 41 -16.51 -33.82 31.62
C SER A 41 -17.67 -34.83 31.62
N GLY A 42 -18.74 -34.58 30.86
CA GLY A 42 -19.94 -35.43 30.77
C GLY A 42 -19.97 -36.35 29.54
N GLY A 43 -19.49 -37.58 29.67
CA GLY A 43 -20.03 -38.79 29.01
C GLY A 43 -19.90 -39.01 27.49
N ILE A 44 -19.63 -37.99 26.66
CA ILE A 44 -19.57 -38.14 25.17
C ILE A 44 -18.13 -38.39 24.66
N GLY A 45 -17.15 -38.56 25.56
CA GLY A 45 -15.72 -38.40 25.31
C GLY A 45 -14.96 -39.43 24.46
N ARG A 46 -15.59 -40.36 23.73
CA ARG A 46 -14.85 -41.36 22.93
C ARG A 46 -14.79 -41.11 21.43
N THR A 47 -15.73 -40.36 20.86
CA THR A 47 -15.67 -39.94 19.44
C THR A 47 -14.93 -38.62 19.24
N VAL A 48 -14.81 -37.79 20.27
CA VAL A 48 -14.11 -36.50 20.22
C VAL A 48 -12.58 -36.67 20.29
N GLN A 49 -12.09 -37.75 20.90
CA GLN A 49 -10.65 -37.94 21.13
C GLN A 49 -9.83 -38.16 19.84
N GLY A 50 -10.46 -38.62 18.75
CA GLY A 50 -9.83 -38.69 17.43
C GLY A 50 -9.73 -37.34 16.69
N ILE A 51 -10.52 -36.35 17.09
CA ILE A 51 -10.44 -34.98 16.55
C ILE A 51 -9.33 -34.20 17.28
N ILE A 52 -9.16 -34.44 18.59
CA ILE A 52 -8.15 -33.74 19.42
C ILE A 52 -6.72 -34.06 18.98
N THR A 53 -6.41 -35.27 18.51
CA THR A 53 -5.05 -35.55 18.02
C THR A 53 -4.72 -34.84 16.71
N SER A 54 -5.72 -34.46 15.92
CA SER A 54 -5.49 -33.72 14.67
C SER A 54 -5.20 -32.23 14.88
N THR A 55 -5.62 -31.65 16.00
CA THR A 55 -5.40 -30.23 16.30
C THR A 55 -3.96 -29.93 16.73
N ASP A 56 -3.28 -30.87 17.37
CA ASP A 56 -1.88 -30.69 17.80
C ASP A 56 -0.93 -30.58 16.58
N TYR A 57 -1.09 -31.45 15.58
CA TYR A 57 -0.32 -31.37 14.34
C TYR A 57 -0.57 -30.07 13.57
N LEU A 58 -1.83 -29.61 13.53
CA LEU A 58 -2.16 -28.34 12.89
C LEU A 58 -1.48 -27.17 13.61
N LYS A 59 -1.49 -27.17 14.95
CA LYS A 59 -0.81 -26.14 15.74
C LYS A 59 0.69 -26.10 15.49
N GLU A 60 1.37 -27.24 15.53
CA GLU A 60 2.81 -27.31 15.26
C GLU A 60 3.14 -26.85 13.84
N SER A 61 2.33 -27.25 12.85
CA SER A 61 2.52 -26.82 11.45
C SER A 61 2.38 -25.30 11.28
N ILE A 62 1.40 -24.68 11.94
CA ILE A 62 1.16 -23.24 11.83
C ILE A 62 2.24 -22.43 12.52
N VAL A 63 2.75 -22.91 13.67
CA VAL A 63 3.91 -22.31 14.33
C VAL A 63 5.15 -22.40 13.44
N ALA A 64 5.38 -23.54 12.76
CA ALA A 64 6.48 -23.67 11.81
C ALA A 64 6.34 -22.73 10.61
N LEU A 65 5.13 -22.59 10.06
CA LEU A 65 4.82 -21.64 8.99
C LEU A 65 5.11 -20.20 9.44
N PHE A 66 4.64 -19.83 10.64
CA PHE A 66 4.86 -18.51 11.22
C PHE A 66 6.35 -18.18 11.36
N MET A 67 7.14 -19.09 11.92
CA MET A 67 8.59 -18.90 12.06
C MET A 67 9.30 -18.78 10.70
N THR A 68 8.83 -19.52 9.70
CA THR A 68 9.38 -19.44 8.34
C THR A 68 9.10 -18.08 7.71
N VAL A 69 7.86 -17.60 7.78
CA VAL A 69 7.47 -16.26 7.27
C VAL A 69 8.21 -15.15 8.02
N LEU A 70 8.35 -15.27 9.34
CA LEU A 70 9.10 -14.32 10.15
C LEU A 70 10.59 -14.28 9.75
N SER A 71 11.20 -15.43 9.50
CA SER A 71 12.59 -15.49 9.03
C SER A 71 12.77 -14.83 7.66
N ALA A 72 11.84 -15.07 6.73
CA ALA A 72 11.81 -14.44 5.41
C ALA A 72 11.66 -12.91 5.50
N TYR A 73 10.80 -12.43 6.40
CA TYR A 73 10.62 -11.01 6.68
C TYR A 73 11.92 -10.37 7.20
N MET A 74 12.56 -10.98 8.21
CA MET A 74 13.82 -10.48 8.77
C MET A 74 14.95 -10.48 7.74
N MET A 75 15.02 -11.51 6.88
CA MET A 75 15.99 -11.58 5.79
C MET A 75 15.78 -10.45 4.78
N THR A 76 14.53 -10.13 4.46
CA THR A 76 14.19 -9.02 3.54
C THR A 76 14.62 -7.67 4.13
N LEU A 77 14.38 -7.42 5.41
CA LEU A 77 14.85 -6.21 6.09
C LEU A 77 16.37 -6.10 6.08
N MET A 78 17.07 -7.21 6.32
CA MET A 78 18.54 -7.25 6.22
C MET A 78 19.02 -6.94 4.80
N GLN A 79 18.31 -7.36 3.76
CA GLN A 79 18.65 -7.03 2.37
C GLN A 79 18.46 -5.55 2.05
N MET A 80 17.42 -4.89 2.58
CA MET A 80 17.25 -3.43 2.44
C MET A 80 18.43 -2.69 3.08
N GLN A 81 18.76 -3.02 4.34
CA GLN A 81 19.89 -2.41 5.03
C GLN A 81 21.23 -2.68 4.33
N LEU A 82 21.40 -3.89 3.78
CA LEU A 82 22.59 -4.24 2.99
C LEU A 82 22.68 -3.39 1.71
N LEU A 83 21.57 -3.12 1.02
CA LEU A 83 21.58 -2.33 -0.21
C LEU A 83 22.01 -0.89 0.07
N ASP A 84 21.45 -0.26 1.10
CA ASP A 84 21.81 1.10 1.53
C ASP A 84 23.27 1.17 1.97
N PHE A 85 23.71 0.18 2.76
CA PHE A 85 25.08 0.06 3.20
C PHE A 85 26.04 -0.07 2.00
N ILE A 86 25.73 -0.92 1.03
CA ILE A 86 26.58 -1.12 -0.15
C ILE A 86 26.66 0.16 -0.98
N GLN A 87 25.55 0.88 -1.16
CA GLN A 87 25.54 2.12 -1.94
C GLN A 87 26.50 3.16 -1.36
N VAL A 88 26.54 3.30 -0.03
CA VAL A 88 27.42 4.26 0.63
C VAL A 88 28.85 3.72 0.70
N ILE A 89 29.06 2.52 1.24
CA ILE A 89 30.39 2.03 1.65
C ILE A 89 31.24 1.61 0.45
N SER A 90 30.65 0.99 -0.58
CA SER A 90 31.42 0.37 -1.67
C SER A 90 32.29 1.38 -2.41
N LEU A 91 31.72 2.52 -2.80
CA LEU A 91 32.46 3.54 -3.56
C LEU A 91 33.20 4.54 -2.67
N THR A 92 32.68 4.85 -1.47
CA THR A 92 33.28 5.89 -0.62
C THR A 92 34.40 5.35 0.28
N VAL A 93 34.31 4.11 0.73
CA VAL A 93 35.29 3.52 1.66
C VAL A 93 36.15 2.50 0.94
N PHE A 94 35.54 1.51 0.28
CA PHE A 94 36.31 0.41 -0.29
C PHE A 94 37.17 0.86 -1.46
N LEU A 95 36.63 1.61 -2.41
CA LEU A 95 37.41 2.01 -3.58
C LEU A 95 38.65 2.87 -3.21
N PRO A 96 38.57 3.92 -2.37
CA PRO A 96 39.75 4.66 -1.93
C PRO A 96 40.71 3.83 -1.09
N ALA A 97 40.21 3.02 -0.14
CA ALA A 97 41.05 2.14 0.65
C ALA A 97 41.82 1.14 -0.23
N GLY A 98 41.17 0.60 -1.25
CA GLY A 98 41.79 -0.30 -2.23
C GLY A 98 42.90 0.36 -3.02
N ILE A 99 42.73 1.63 -3.45
CA ILE A 99 43.76 2.42 -4.14
C ILE A 99 44.97 2.68 -3.22
N VAL A 100 44.73 3.06 -1.96
CA VAL A 100 45.79 3.29 -0.98
C VAL A 100 46.56 1.99 -0.72
N LEU A 101 45.86 0.88 -0.49
CA LEU A 101 46.49 -0.43 -0.25
C LEU A 101 47.24 -0.94 -1.48
N ARG A 102 46.80 -0.58 -2.70
CA ARG A 102 47.55 -0.89 -3.93
C ARG A 102 48.89 -0.17 -4.01
N SER A 103 49.06 0.95 -3.31
CA SER A 103 50.29 1.74 -3.29
C SER A 103 51.37 1.15 -2.37
N ILE A 104 51.00 0.25 -1.46
CA ILE A 104 51.93 -0.43 -0.55
C ILE A 104 52.31 -1.80 -1.14
N PHE A 105 53.60 -2.08 -1.27
CA PHE A 105 54.11 -3.28 -1.96
C PHE A 105 53.55 -4.59 -1.37
N PHE A 106 53.43 -4.69 -0.05
CA PHE A 106 52.95 -5.89 0.64
C PHE A 106 51.44 -6.12 0.51
N THR A 107 50.62 -5.07 0.51
CA THR A 107 49.15 -5.18 0.44
C THR A 107 48.59 -5.00 -0.97
N ARG A 108 49.46 -4.92 -1.99
CA ARG A 108 49.07 -4.66 -3.37
C ARG A 108 48.02 -5.62 -3.92
N LYS A 109 48.13 -6.93 -3.61
CA LYS A 109 47.15 -7.94 -4.01
C LYS A 109 45.80 -7.73 -3.32
N PHE A 110 45.83 -7.47 -2.01
CA PHE A 110 44.64 -7.20 -1.22
C PHE A 110 43.92 -5.92 -1.68
N GLY A 111 44.67 -4.87 -2.03
CA GLY A 111 44.10 -3.65 -2.64
C GLY A 111 43.36 -3.93 -3.96
N GLY A 112 43.91 -4.82 -4.81
CA GLY A 112 43.22 -5.27 -6.02
C GLY A 112 41.90 -5.99 -5.74
N ALA A 113 41.90 -6.93 -4.78
CA ALA A 113 40.69 -7.63 -4.35
C ALA A 113 39.65 -6.68 -3.76
N LEU A 114 40.08 -5.67 -3.00
CA LEU A 114 39.19 -4.70 -2.37
C LEU A 114 38.54 -3.76 -3.40
N ILE A 115 39.28 -3.35 -4.44
CA ILE A 115 38.72 -2.62 -5.59
C ILE A 115 37.72 -3.51 -6.35
N GLY A 116 38.05 -4.79 -6.57
CA GLY A 116 37.16 -5.75 -7.23
C GLY A 116 35.87 -5.98 -6.47
N ALA A 117 35.95 -6.16 -5.16
CA ALA A 117 34.80 -6.29 -4.28
C ALA A 117 33.92 -5.04 -4.32
N ALA A 118 34.51 -3.84 -4.27
CA ALA A 118 33.76 -2.58 -4.36
C ALA A 118 32.91 -2.50 -5.64
N ILE A 119 33.53 -2.78 -6.80
CA ILE A 119 32.86 -2.74 -8.10
C ILE A 119 31.82 -3.87 -8.20
N ALA A 120 32.18 -5.08 -7.78
CA ALA A 120 31.28 -6.24 -7.82
C ALA A 120 30.03 -6.03 -6.96
N PHE A 121 30.16 -5.52 -5.73
CA PHE A 121 29.01 -5.24 -4.88
C PHE A 121 28.14 -4.12 -5.46
N TYR A 122 28.75 -3.04 -5.95
CA TYR A 122 28.02 -1.90 -6.50
C TYR A 122 27.17 -2.28 -7.73
N VAL A 123 27.68 -3.16 -8.59
CA VAL A 123 26.99 -3.55 -9.83
C VAL A 123 26.12 -4.81 -9.65
N SER A 124 26.65 -5.86 -9.02
CA SER A 124 26.02 -7.18 -9.03
C SER A 124 24.81 -7.25 -8.10
N VAL A 125 24.84 -6.57 -6.96
CA VAL A 125 23.72 -6.60 -5.98
C VAL A 125 22.43 -6.01 -6.55
N PRO A 126 22.40 -4.76 -7.05
CA PRO A 126 21.15 -4.22 -7.59
C PRO A 126 20.70 -4.97 -8.85
N PHE A 127 21.63 -5.53 -9.63
CA PHE A 127 21.31 -6.35 -10.79
C PHE A 127 20.62 -7.67 -10.41
N LEU A 128 21.11 -8.37 -9.38
CA LEU A 128 20.49 -9.60 -8.88
C LEU A 128 19.10 -9.34 -8.29
N LEU A 129 18.92 -8.22 -7.57
CA LEU A 129 17.59 -7.84 -7.07
C LEU A 129 16.61 -7.54 -8.21
N MET A 130 17.09 -6.97 -9.33
CA MET A 130 16.27 -6.78 -10.52
C MET A 130 15.85 -8.12 -11.16
N ILE A 131 16.77 -9.10 -11.23
CA ILE A 131 16.44 -10.46 -11.69
C ILE A 131 15.40 -11.11 -10.76
N ASN A 132 15.57 -10.95 -9.45
CA ASN A 132 14.61 -11.46 -8.47
C ASN A 132 13.23 -10.85 -8.68
N LYS A 133 13.13 -9.54 -8.94
CA LYS A 133 11.84 -8.91 -9.28
C LYS A 133 11.19 -9.62 -10.45
N VAL A 134 11.90 -9.81 -11.56
CA VAL A 134 11.37 -10.49 -12.75
C VAL A 134 10.95 -11.94 -12.46
N MET A 135 11.66 -12.64 -11.58
CA MET A 135 11.31 -14.02 -11.20
C MET A 135 10.10 -14.09 -10.27
N VAL A 136 9.92 -13.14 -9.37
CA VAL A 136 8.85 -13.17 -8.35
C VAL A 136 7.58 -12.46 -8.82
N ASP A 137 7.68 -11.52 -9.77
CA ASP A 137 6.52 -10.76 -10.29
C ASP A 137 5.31 -11.64 -10.68
N PRO A 138 5.49 -12.81 -11.34
CA PRO A 138 4.38 -13.71 -11.65
C PRO A 138 3.65 -14.23 -10.40
N PHE A 139 4.34 -14.39 -9.28
CA PHE A 139 3.75 -14.86 -8.01
C PHE A 139 2.99 -13.72 -7.31
N PHE A 140 3.51 -12.50 -7.34
CA PHE A 140 2.83 -11.34 -6.74
C PHE A 140 1.63 -10.87 -7.56
N THR A 141 1.70 -10.97 -8.88
CA THR A 141 0.60 -10.63 -9.78
C THR A 141 -0.49 -11.70 -9.83
N ALA A 142 -0.18 -12.95 -9.48
CA ALA A 142 -1.17 -14.02 -9.39
C ALA A 142 -2.14 -13.82 -8.20
N GLU A 143 -1.68 -13.19 -7.12
CA GLU A 143 -2.47 -13.06 -5.88
C GLU A 143 -3.01 -11.65 -5.62
N THR A 144 -2.54 -10.65 -6.36
CA THR A 144 -3.36 -9.48 -6.68
C THR A 144 -4.38 -9.84 -7.77
N ALA A 145 -5.24 -10.81 -7.44
CA ALA A 145 -6.65 -10.60 -7.68
C ALA A 145 -6.93 -9.20 -7.13
N VAL A 146 -7.00 -8.26 -8.08
CA VAL A 146 -7.30 -6.85 -7.90
C VAL A 146 -8.22 -6.69 -6.70
N PRO A 147 -8.00 -5.71 -5.78
CA PRO A 147 -8.96 -5.43 -4.73
C PRO A 147 -10.32 -5.52 -5.39
N GLN A 148 -11.08 -6.55 -5.01
CA GLN A 148 -12.41 -6.75 -5.55
C GLN A 148 -13.15 -5.59 -4.96
N CYS A 149 -13.13 -4.50 -5.72
CA CYS A 149 -13.88 -3.35 -5.39
C CYS A 149 -15.30 -3.89 -5.25
N MET A 150 -15.86 -3.76 -4.06
CA MET A 150 -17.26 -4.10 -3.83
C MET A 150 -18.11 -2.89 -4.17
N THR A 151 -17.51 -1.70 -4.12
CA THR A 151 -18.14 -0.41 -4.41
C THR A 151 -17.21 0.51 -5.19
N ASP A 152 -17.79 1.46 -5.92
CA ASP A 152 -17.04 2.47 -6.69
C ASP A 152 -16.18 3.38 -5.79
N HIS A 153 -16.48 3.47 -4.49
CA HIS A 153 -15.70 4.27 -3.55
C HIS A 153 -14.28 3.75 -3.29
N GLU A 154 -14.04 2.47 -3.51
CA GLU A 154 -12.72 1.85 -3.30
C GLU A 154 -11.78 2.07 -4.49
N CYS A 155 -12.32 2.53 -5.63
CA CYS A 155 -11.57 2.79 -6.86
C CYS A 155 -11.31 4.29 -7.04
N TYR A 156 -10.24 4.80 -6.42
CA TYR A 156 -9.80 6.19 -6.59
C TYR A 156 -9.73 6.59 -8.09
N SER A 157 -10.61 7.49 -8.53
CA SER A 157 -10.75 7.97 -9.92
C SER A 157 -10.99 6.89 -10.99
N ASN A 158 -11.35 5.69 -10.56
CA ASN A 158 -11.60 4.53 -11.40
C ASN A 158 -12.96 3.94 -11.01
N ILE A 159 -13.47 3.01 -11.81
CA ILE A 159 -14.80 2.43 -11.57
C ILE A 159 -14.64 0.99 -11.24
N CYS A 160 -15.43 0.56 -10.26
CA CYS A 160 -15.46 -0.84 -9.96
C CYS A 160 -16.27 -1.62 -10.99
N ASN A 161 -15.61 -2.46 -11.78
CA ASN A 161 -16.34 -3.50 -12.47
C ASN A 161 -16.57 -4.66 -11.51
N ALA A 162 -17.77 -4.72 -10.92
CA ALA A 162 -18.18 -5.76 -9.98
C ALA A 162 -18.12 -7.18 -10.58
N THR A 163 -18.19 -7.34 -11.91
CA THR A 163 -18.07 -8.65 -12.57
C THR A 163 -16.61 -9.10 -12.66
N ALA A 164 -15.70 -8.17 -12.90
CA ALA A 164 -14.26 -8.45 -12.99
C ALA A 164 -13.55 -8.35 -11.63
N GLY A 165 -14.18 -7.68 -10.65
CA GLY A 165 -13.56 -7.29 -9.39
C GLY A 165 -12.35 -6.38 -9.60
N ARG A 166 -12.37 -5.51 -10.63
CA ARG A 166 -11.23 -4.64 -10.96
C ARG A 166 -11.64 -3.18 -11.11
N CYS A 167 -10.81 -2.28 -10.58
CA CYS A 167 -10.88 -0.85 -10.88
C CYS A 167 -10.47 -0.63 -12.34
N MET A 168 -11.37 -0.11 -13.15
CA MET A 168 -11.08 0.29 -14.53
C MET A 168 -10.94 1.80 -14.65
N PRO A 169 -10.04 2.29 -15.51
CA PRO A 169 -9.97 3.71 -15.81
C PRO A 169 -11.32 4.20 -16.29
N MET A 170 -11.71 5.39 -15.82
CA MET A 170 -12.88 6.08 -16.34
C MET A 170 -12.72 6.28 -17.86
N SER A 171 -13.82 6.12 -18.59
CA SER A 171 -13.85 6.26 -20.03
C SER A 171 -13.56 7.73 -20.38
N GLN A 172 -12.57 7.94 -21.26
CA GLN A 172 -12.20 9.27 -21.74
C GLN A 172 -13.27 9.82 -22.69
N GLU A 173 -13.16 11.10 -23.05
CA GLU A 173 -14.09 11.76 -23.95
C GLU A 173 -14.29 10.97 -25.27
N GLY A 174 -15.54 10.80 -25.67
CA GLY A 174 -15.97 9.98 -26.80
C GLY A 174 -16.05 8.47 -26.53
N GLY A 175 -15.53 8.00 -25.40
CA GLY A 175 -15.60 6.60 -24.98
C GLY A 175 -17.02 6.19 -24.56
N ALA A 176 -17.37 4.91 -24.73
CA ALA A 176 -18.69 4.40 -24.38
C ALA A 176 -18.95 4.45 -22.87
N CYS A 177 -20.20 4.68 -22.48
CA CYS A 177 -20.65 4.74 -21.10
C CYS A 177 -22.13 4.33 -20.98
N ALA A 178 -22.49 3.77 -19.83
CA ALA A 178 -23.85 3.44 -19.43
C ALA A 178 -24.41 4.40 -18.38
N ASN A 179 -23.54 5.08 -17.63
CA ASN A 179 -23.93 6.05 -16.61
C ASN A 179 -22.85 7.14 -16.44
N ASN A 180 -23.20 8.23 -15.78
CA ASN A 180 -22.33 9.41 -15.59
C ASN A 180 -21.04 9.11 -14.83
N PHE A 181 -21.06 8.12 -13.93
CA PHE A 181 -19.87 7.69 -13.18
C PHE A 181 -18.83 7.00 -14.08
N GLN A 182 -19.25 6.54 -15.28
CA GLN A 182 -18.38 5.95 -16.30
C GLN A 182 -17.41 6.88 -17.00
N CYS A 183 -17.60 8.18 -16.85
CA CYS A 183 -16.88 9.18 -17.60
C CYS A 183 -15.94 9.97 -16.70
N ALA A 184 -14.70 10.18 -17.16
CA ALA A 184 -13.75 11.04 -16.46
C ALA A 184 -14.28 12.49 -16.33
N THR A 185 -15.16 12.88 -17.25
CA THR A 185 -15.87 14.17 -17.27
C THR A 185 -17.09 14.21 -16.35
N GLY A 186 -17.49 13.07 -15.76
CA GLY A 186 -18.69 12.94 -14.94
C GLY A 186 -20.02 12.96 -15.72
N TYR A 187 -20.00 12.86 -17.05
CA TYR A 187 -21.22 12.92 -17.86
C TYR A 187 -21.23 11.92 -19.01
N CYS A 188 -22.28 11.10 -19.05
CA CYS A 188 -22.58 10.17 -20.12
C CYS A 188 -23.72 10.71 -20.98
N GLY A 189 -23.44 10.98 -22.25
CA GLY A 189 -24.40 11.47 -23.23
C GLY A 189 -25.53 10.48 -23.51
N THR A 190 -26.62 10.98 -24.09
CA THR A 190 -27.76 10.15 -24.52
C THR A 190 -27.41 9.17 -25.66
N ASP A 191 -26.30 9.43 -26.35
CA ASP A 191 -25.67 8.54 -27.33
C ASP A 191 -24.82 7.43 -26.69
N GLY A 192 -24.76 7.38 -25.35
CA GLY A 192 -23.97 6.39 -24.61
C GLY A 192 -22.48 6.65 -24.70
N LYS A 193 -22.06 7.91 -24.88
CA LYS A 193 -20.63 8.30 -24.91
C LYS A 193 -20.33 9.38 -23.89
N CYS A 194 -19.12 9.33 -23.34
CA CYS A 194 -18.62 10.36 -22.44
C CYS A 194 -18.43 11.66 -23.20
N ALA A 195 -19.24 12.67 -22.91
CA ALA A 195 -19.04 13.98 -23.52
C ALA A 195 -18.12 14.82 -22.63
N SER A 196 -17.33 15.73 -23.22
CA SER A 196 -16.80 16.85 -22.47
C SER A 196 -17.97 17.51 -21.76
N CYS A 197 -17.94 17.56 -20.43
CA CYS A 197 -18.82 18.49 -19.75
C CYS A 197 -18.53 19.88 -20.36
N GLY A 198 -19.55 20.70 -20.61
CA GLY A 198 -19.39 21.95 -21.38
C GLY A 198 -18.48 22.95 -20.68
N VAL A 199 -17.17 22.85 -20.92
CA VAL A 199 -16.21 23.90 -20.57
C VAL A 199 -16.31 24.91 -21.69
N LEU A 200 -17.09 25.96 -21.46
CA LEU A 200 -16.97 27.33 -21.98
C LEU A 200 -18.34 27.99 -21.79
N ASP A 201 -18.36 29.08 -21.02
CA ASP A 201 -19.53 29.94 -20.83
C ASP A 201 -20.36 30.08 -22.12
N GLY A 202 -21.65 29.76 -22.05
CA GLY A 202 -22.60 30.06 -23.14
C GLY A 202 -23.04 28.89 -24.04
N THR A 203 -22.67 27.64 -23.74
CA THR A 203 -23.33 26.50 -24.40
C THR A 203 -24.72 26.24 -23.78
N GLY A 204 -25.75 26.10 -24.61
CA GLY A 204 -27.15 25.88 -24.18
C GLY A 204 -27.42 24.48 -23.61
N ASN A 205 -26.39 23.80 -23.11
CA ASN A 205 -26.50 22.46 -22.54
C ASN A 205 -26.87 22.57 -21.05
N GLN A 206 -28.00 21.98 -20.66
CA GLN A 206 -28.52 22.06 -19.29
C GLN A 206 -27.61 21.41 -18.23
N ASN A 207 -26.62 20.62 -18.65
CA ASN A 207 -25.72 19.88 -17.79
C ASN A 207 -24.33 20.54 -17.74
N CYS A 208 -24.07 21.25 -16.65
CA CYS A 208 -22.84 22.01 -16.42
C CYS A 208 -21.74 21.17 -15.75
N CYS A 209 -20.47 21.43 -16.07
CA CYS A 209 -19.31 20.81 -15.41
C CYS A 209 -19.29 21.10 -13.91
N GLN A 210 -18.59 20.25 -13.16
CA GLN A 210 -18.21 20.53 -11.77
C GLN A 210 -17.52 21.91 -11.68
N GLY A 211 -18.05 22.80 -10.84
CA GLY A 211 -17.60 24.21 -10.75
C GLY A 211 -18.42 25.22 -11.57
N THR A 212 -19.40 24.75 -12.35
CA THR A 212 -20.35 25.60 -13.09
C THR A 212 -21.80 25.19 -12.80
N ARG A 213 -22.75 26.11 -12.88
CA ARG A 213 -24.17 25.92 -12.57
C ARG A 213 -25.03 26.46 -13.70
N TRP A 214 -26.11 25.75 -14.03
CA TRP A 214 -27.12 26.23 -14.98
C TRP A 214 -27.94 27.39 -14.36
N ASP A 215 -27.90 28.55 -15.00
CA ASP A 215 -28.66 29.75 -14.60
C ASP A 215 -30.09 29.80 -15.17
N GLY A 216 -30.49 28.77 -15.92
CA GLY A 216 -31.74 28.74 -16.69
C GLY A 216 -31.52 28.91 -18.19
N THR A 217 -30.42 29.54 -18.59
CA THR A 217 -30.08 29.85 -19.99
C THR A 217 -28.68 29.40 -20.39
N ARG A 218 -27.73 29.34 -19.44
CA ARG A 218 -26.34 28.93 -19.66
C ARG A 218 -25.72 28.37 -18.38
N CYS A 219 -24.64 27.62 -18.55
CA CYS A 219 -23.73 27.32 -17.45
C CYS A 219 -22.93 28.59 -17.10
N ALA A 220 -23.04 29.03 -15.85
CA ALA A 220 -22.25 30.11 -15.27
C ALA A 220 -21.32 29.53 -14.19
N LEU A 221 -20.16 30.17 -13.97
CA LEU A 221 -19.25 29.78 -12.90
C LEU A 221 -19.95 29.82 -11.53
N ALA A 222 -19.81 28.74 -10.76
CA ALA A 222 -20.29 28.70 -9.39
C ALA A 222 -19.45 29.66 -8.53
N LYS A 223 -20.10 30.33 -7.59
CA LYS A 223 -19.45 31.32 -6.74
C LYS A 223 -18.43 30.67 -5.82
N MET A 224 -17.27 31.31 -5.69
CA MET A 224 -16.15 30.84 -4.87
C MET A 224 -16.37 31.18 -3.39
N ALA A 225 -15.61 30.53 -2.50
CA ALA A 225 -15.67 30.82 -1.07
C ALA A 225 -15.43 32.31 -0.77
N GLY A 226 -16.31 32.93 0.00
CA GLY A 226 -16.30 34.36 0.34
C GLY A 226 -17.21 35.24 -0.53
N GLU A 227 -17.70 34.75 -1.67
CA GLU A 227 -18.63 35.50 -2.52
C GLU A 227 -20.07 35.44 -1.99
N ARG A 228 -20.85 36.50 -2.22
CA ARG A 228 -22.23 36.60 -1.71
C ARG A 228 -23.15 35.61 -2.39
N CYS A 229 -23.90 34.83 -1.63
CA CYS A 229 -24.86 33.84 -2.14
C CYS A 229 -26.25 34.05 -1.58
N GLN A 230 -27.30 33.72 -2.35
CA GLN A 230 -28.67 33.66 -1.83
C GLN A 230 -29.12 32.23 -1.53
N ASP A 231 -28.57 31.25 -2.26
CA ASP A 231 -28.91 29.83 -2.16
C ASP A 231 -27.61 28.99 -2.16
N ASP A 232 -27.65 27.83 -1.51
CA ASP A 232 -26.57 26.83 -1.44
C ASP A 232 -26.09 26.45 -2.84
N LYS A 233 -27.03 26.42 -3.80
CA LYS A 233 -26.79 26.10 -5.21
C LYS A 233 -25.94 27.12 -5.94
N GLU A 234 -25.73 28.32 -5.39
CA GLU A 234 -24.87 29.33 -6.02
C GLU A 234 -23.39 29.07 -5.77
N CYS A 235 -23.05 28.26 -4.76
CA CYS A 235 -21.68 28.06 -4.30
C CYS A 235 -21.05 26.81 -4.90
N ALA A 236 -19.77 26.88 -5.27
CA ALA A 236 -19.02 25.72 -5.76
C ALA A 236 -18.93 24.59 -4.71
N SER A 237 -18.94 24.97 -3.43
CA SER A 237 -18.98 24.06 -2.28
C SER A 237 -20.38 23.50 -1.97
N TRP A 238 -21.42 23.95 -2.67
CA TRP A 238 -22.83 23.65 -2.37
C TRP A 238 -23.30 24.10 -0.98
N PHE A 239 -22.59 25.05 -0.35
CA PHE A 239 -22.93 25.54 0.98
C PHE A 239 -22.87 27.08 1.05
N CYS A 240 -24.03 27.69 1.29
CA CYS A 240 -24.17 29.12 1.50
C CYS A 240 -24.35 29.40 3.01
N ASP A 241 -23.35 30.02 3.63
CA ASP A 241 -23.37 30.33 5.06
C ASP A 241 -24.31 31.53 5.31
N LYS A 242 -25.56 31.20 5.65
CA LYS A 242 -26.61 32.17 6.00
C LYS A 242 -26.43 32.80 7.38
N SER A 243 -25.49 32.32 8.19
CA SER A 243 -25.20 32.92 9.51
C SER A 243 -24.45 34.25 9.39
N ARG A 244 -23.77 34.48 8.27
CA ARG A 244 -23.09 35.74 7.95
C ARG A 244 -24.04 36.71 7.25
N ASN A 245 -23.90 38.01 7.54
CA ASN A 245 -24.63 39.08 6.88
C ASN A 245 -23.64 40.02 6.16
N PRO A 246 -23.55 39.98 4.82
CA PRO A 246 -24.34 39.19 3.87
C PRO A 246 -23.95 37.71 3.87
N SER A 247 -24.88 36.84 3.43
CA SER A 247 -24.63 35.41 3.26
C SER A 247 -23.56 35.17 2.21
N VAL A 248 -22.60 34.30 2.50
CA VAL A 248 -21.44 34.04 1.63
C VAL A 248 -21.21 32.54 1.44
N CYS A 249 -20.66 32.17 0.29
CA CYS A 249 -20.25 30.80 0.03
C CYS A 249 -19.13 30.41 1.00
N ALA A 250 -19.30 29.31 1.71
CA ALA A 250 -18.30 28.80 2.64
C ALA A 250 -17.79 27.44 2.16
N ALA A 251 -16.50 27.16 2.39
CA ALA A 251 -15.93 25.85 2.11
C ALA A 251 -16.57 24.80 3.02
N THR A 252 -16.83 23.61 2.49
CA THR A 252 -17.20 22.45 3.30
C THR A 252 -16.03 22.07 4.20
N LYS A 253 -16.30 21.88 5.48
CA LYS A 253 -15.32 21.44 6.48
C LYS A 253 -15.06 19.95 6.29
N VAL A 254 -13.78 19.57 6.32
CA VAL A 254 -13.40 18.16 6.35
C VAL A 254 -13.38 17.65 7.79
N GLU A 255 -12.93 18.49 8.73
CA GLU A 255 -12.92 18.22 10.17
C GLU A 255 -13.43 19.47 10.91
N GLY A 256 -13.95 19.25 12.13
CA GLY A 256 -14.36 20.32 13.04
C GLY A 256 -15.86 20.36 13.31
N ASN A 257 -16.27 21.34 14.12
CA ASN A 257 -17.64 21.46 14.59
C ASN A 257 -18.58 21.88 13.45
N CYS A 258 -19.72 21.22 13.36
CA CYS A 258 -20.77 21.47 12.37
C CYS A 258 -22.11 21.72 13.06
N THR A 259 -22.95 22.58 12.48
CA THR A 259 -24.33 22.77 12.94
C THR A 259 -25.33 22.07 12.02
N ASP A 260 -25.01 21.99 10.73
CA ASP A 260 -25.76 21.31 9.68
C ASP A 260 -24.87 20.26 8.96
N ASP A 261 -25.48 19.17 8.50
CA ASP A 261 -24.84 18.13 7.69
C ASP A 261 -24.16 18.69 6.44
N LYS A 262 -24.74 19.75 5.86
CA LYS A 262 -24.22 20.42 4.66
C LYS A 262 -22.89 21.15 4.88
N GLU A 263 -22.53 21.44 6.13
CA GLU A 263 -21.22 22.02 6.43
C GLU A 263 -20.08 21.02 6.21
N CYS A 264 -20.38 19.72 6.21
CA CYS A 264 -19.40 18.65 6.14
C CYS A 264 -19.21 18.14 4.73
N PHE A 265 -17.97 17.86 4.34
CA PHE A 265 -17.66 17.26 3.04
C PHE A 265 -18.35 15.89 2.85
N SER A 266 -18.43 15.09 3.93
CA SER A 266 -19.16 13.81 3.98
C SER A 266 -20.69 13.95 3.97
N ARG A 267 -21.22 15.18 4.04
CA ARG A 267 -22.65 15.49 4.24
C ARG A 267 -23.26 14.83 5.48
N TYR A 268 -22.45 14.59 6.51
CA TYR A 268 -22.89 13.95 7.75
C TYR A 268 -22.22 14.60 8.96
N CYS A 269 -23.02 15.26 9.78
CA CYS A 269 -22.63 15.93 11.01
C CYS A 269 -23.05 15.07 12.21
N ALA A 270 -22.11 14.34 12.79
CA ALA A 270 -22.36 13.38 13.86
C ALA A 270 -22.16 13.99 15.25
N GLY A 271 -22.88 13.48 16.25
CA GLY A 271 -22.74 13.85 17.66
C GLY A 271 -23.95 14.58 18.25
N VAL A 272 -23.83 14.98 19.51
CA VAL A 272 -24.87 15.69 20.26
C VAL A 272 -24.48 17.16 20.38
N ALA A 273 -25.40 18.08 20.10
CA ALA A 273 -25.15 19.51 20.29
C ALA A 273 -24.76 19.80 21.75
N PRO A 274 -23.76 20.64 22.03
CA PRO A 274 -23.07 21.56 21.10
C PRO A 274 -21.81 20.99 20.42
N SER A 275 -21.43 19.73 20.69
CA SER A 275 -20.21 19.09 20.18
C SER A 275 -20.47 18.18 19.00
N LYS A 276 -21.21 18.67 17.99
CA LYS A 276 -21.34 17.94 16.73
C LYS A 276 -20.11 18.19 15.87
N THR A 277 -19.52 17.14 15.32
CA THR A 277 -18.35 17.21 14.44
C THR A 277 -18.65 16.52 13.11
N CYS A 278 -18.03 16.99 12.04
CA CYS A 278 -18.10 16.29 10.77
C CYS A 278 -17.57 14.88 10.96
N ALA A 279 -18.35 13.87 10.57
CA ALA A 279 -17.92 12.50 10.72
C ALA A 279 -16.78 12.24 9.73
N ASP A 280 -15.66 11.74 10.26
CA ASP A 280 -14.55 11.24 9.44
C ASP A 280 -15.06 10.07 8.61
N THR A 281 -15.33 10.32 7.32
CA THR A 281 -15.24 9.25 6.34
C THR A 281 -13.80 8.76 6.39
N ILE A 282 -13.61 7.59 7.02
CA ILE A 282 -12.37 6.83 7.22
C ILE A 282 -11.28 7.30 6.25
N ARG A 283 -10.43 8.21 6.70
CA ARG A 283 -9.29 8.68 5.92
C ARG A 283 -8.25 7.57 5.88
N THR A 284 -7.97 7.06 4.70
CA THR A 284 -6.73 6.31 4.49
C THR A 284 -5.55 7.29 4.48
N GLU A 285 -4.33 6.81 4.73
CA GLU A 285 -3.10 7.62 4.73
C GLU A 285 -2.89 8.38 3.40
N MET A 286 -3.47 7.88 2.30
CA MET A 286 -3.48 8.56 1.00
C MET A 286 -4.43 9.77 0.92
N ASP A 287 -5.57 9.76 1.62
CA ASP A 287 -6.49 10.90 1.65
C ASP A 287 -5.85 12.10 2.35
N GLN A 288 -4.98 11.85 3.34
CA GLN A 288 -4.20 12.90 3.99
C GLN A 288 -3.21 13.55 3.02
N LEU A 289 -2.53 12.76 2.18
CA LEU A 289 -1.59 13.28 1.18
C LEU A 289 -2.30 14.08 0.08
N GLN A 290 -3.50 13.66 -0.34
CA GLN A 290 -4.26 14.36 -1.37
C GLN A 290 -4.85 15.67 -0.84
N ILE A 291 -5.35 15.68 0.40
CA ILE A 291 -5.80 16.91 1.06
C ILE A 291 -4.64 17.87 1.31
N GLN A 292 -3.44 17.36 1.65
CA GLN A 292 -2.23 18.20 1.72
C GLN A 292 -1.87 18.80 0.36
N SER A 293 -2.04 18.07 -0.75
CA SER A 293 -1.80 18.60 -2.10
C SER A 293 -2.81 19.68 -2.52
N ILE A 294 -4.09 19.49 -2.18
CA ILE A 294 -5.16 20.46 -2.47
C ILE A 294 -5.01 21.69 -1.56
N ALA A 295 -4.72 21.49 -0.27
CA ALA A 295 -4.44 22.57 0.67
C ALA A 295 -3.18 23.36 0.28
N ALA A 296 -2.12 22.70 -0.18
CA ALA A 296 -0.91 23.34 -0.70
C ALA A 296 -1.16 24.13 -2.01
N SER A 297 -2.10 23.68 -2.84
CA SER A 297 -2.52 24.43 -4.03
C SER A 297 -3.37 25.67 -3.69
N MET A 298 -3.96 25.72 -2.48
CA MET A 298 -4.79 26.82 -2.00
C MET A 298 -4.07 27.76 -1.03
N SER A 299 -2.95 27.37 -0.42
CA SER A 299 -2.17 28.20 0.52
C SER A 299 -1.06 29.00 -0.17
N GLY A 300 -1.44 30.04 -0.90
CA GLY A 300 -0.51 31.10 -1.29
C GLY A 300 -0.12 32.02 -0.12
N SER A 301 0.55 31.50 0.92
CA SER A 301 1.42 32.27 1.84
C SER A 301 2.03 31.33 2.89
N GLY A 302 3.34 31.41 3.06
CA GLY A 302 4.16 30.42 3.76
C GLY A 302 3.83 30.18 5.23
N VAL A 303 3.90 28.91 5.61
CA VAL A 303 4.16 28.44 6.98
C VAL A 303 5.06 27.20 6.87
N ASP A 304 6.14 27.21 7.64
CA ASP A 304 7.19 26.19 7.68
C ASP A 304 6.70 24.84 8.24
N ALA A 305 7.42 23.80 7.80
CA ALA A 305 7.26 22.41 8.20
C ALA A 305 7.59 22.15 9.68
N VAL A 306 7.25 20.93 10.10
CA VAL A 306 7.87 20.08 11.14
C VAL A 306 6.94 19.70 12.30
N THR A 307 7.05 18.41 12.63
CA THR A 307 6.67 17.67 13.85
C THR A 307 5.31 16.95 13.82
N LEU A 308 5.34 15.62 13.59
CA LEU A 308 5.05 14.60 14.63
C LEU A 308 4.87 13.18 14.04
N GLN A 309 5.84 12.30 14.31
CA GLN A 309 5.64 10.87 14.61
C GLN A 309 5.97 10.72 16.11
N PRO A 310 5.23 9.90 16.89
CA PRO A 310 5.31 8.43 16.77
C PRO A 310 3.98 7.68 17.04
N PHE A 311 3.73 6.56 16.35
CA PHE A 311 2.77 5.55 16.83
C PHE A 311 3.16 4.14 16.39
N LEU A 312 4.07 3.54 17.17
CA LEU A 312 4.29 2.09 17.22
C LEU A 312 3.82 1.66 18.62
N LEU A 313 2.90 0.69 18.67
CA LEU A 313 2.27 0.08 19.85
C LEU A 313 1.02 0.81 20.40
N GLY A 314 -0.07 0.77 19.64
CA GLY A 314 -1.41 0.95 20.17
C GLY A 314 -2.39 0.09 19.39
N GLY A 315 -2.62 -1.13 19.86
CA GLY A 315 -3.77 -1.92 19.41
C GLY A 315 -5.03 -1.24 19.93
N GLU A 316 -5.80 -0.62 19.05
CA GLU A 316 -7.14 -0.18 19.41
C GLU A 316 -8.06 -1.41 19.54
N PRO A 317 -8.87 -1.50 20.60
CA PRO A 317 -9.87 -2.53 20.70
C PRO A 317 -10.92 -2.32 19.61
N MET A 318 -11.21 -3.37 18.85
CA MET A 318 -12.39 -3.44 17.98
C MET A 318 -13.63 -3.07 18.80
N TYR A 319 -14.16 -1.85 18.59
CA TYR A 319 -15.47 -1.49 19.08
C TYR A 319 -16.51 -2.33 18.33
N SER A 320 -17.22 -3.16 19.10
CA SER A 320 -18.42 -3.87 18.68
C SER A 320 -19.48 -2.85 18.28
N ALA A 321 -19.61 -2.63 16.97
CA ALA A 321 -20.74 -1.92 16.40
C ALA A 321 -21.97 -2.85 16.43
N THR A 322 -22.75 -2.77 17.50
CA THR A 322 -24.12 -3.30 17.56
C THR A 322 -25.06 -2.38 16.76
N GLY A 323 -24.90 -2.38 15.44
CA GLY A 323 -25.75 -1.66 14.50
C GLY A 323 -26.29 -2.60 13.43
N GLY A 324 -27.61 -2.86 13.48
CA GLY A 324 -28.46 -3.43 12.42
C GLY A 324 -27.79 -4.35 11.39
N VAL A 325 -27.79 -5.65 11.67
CA VAL A 325 -27.37 -6.70 10.73
C VAL A 325 -28.36 -6.76 9.57
N ASP A 326 -28.01 -6.10 8.46
CA ASP A 326 -28.59 -6.39 7.16
C ASP A 326 -27.97 -7.72 6.68
N THR A 327 -28.72 -8.81 6.84
CA THR A 327 -28.29 -10.19 6.51
C THR A 327 -28.28 -10.42 5.00
N ARG A 328 -27.48 -9.65 4.26
CA ARG A 328 -27.00 -10.14 2.96
C ARG A 328 -25.95 -11.18 3.25
N ILE A 329 -26.36 -12.44 3.11
CA ILE A 329 -25.53 -13.65 3.17
C ILE A 329 -24.27 -13.39 2.35
N THR A 330 -23.20 -12.97 3.03
CA THR A 330 -21.85 -12.97 2.54
C THR A 330 -21.54 -14.43 2.24
N GLN A 331 -21.48 -14.73 0.95
CA GLN A 331 -21.12 -16.02 0.42
C GLN A 331 -19.83 -16.46 1.12
N GLU A 332 -19.92 -17.52 1.94
CA GLU A 332 -18.76 -18.06 2.65
C GLU A 332 -17.65 -18.28 1.61
N PRO A 333 -16.45 -17.72 1.81
CA PRO A 333 -15.33 -18.06 0.95
C PRO A 333 -15.16 -19.57 1.06
N SER A 334 -15.40 -20.27 -0.05
CA SER A 334 -15.33 -21.74 -0.08
C SER A 334 -14.01 -22.17 0.55
N SER A 335 -14.02 -23.07 1.52
CA SER A 335 -12.82 -23.48 2.28
C SER A 335 -11.61 -23.83 1.40
N LYS A 336 -11.85 -24.27 0.15
CA LYS A 336 -10.84 -24.50 -0.88
C LYS A 336 -10.01 -23.25 -1.23
N SER A 337 -10.61 -22.06 -1.30
CA SER A 337 -9.88 -20.83 -1.66
C SER A 337 -8.97 -20.33 -0.54
N PHE A 338 -9.30 -20.64 0.72
CA PHE A 338 -8.46 -20.25 1.85
C PHE A 338 -7.17 -21.09 1.90
N ILE A 339 -7.29 -22.41 1.72
CA ILE A 339 -6.13 -23.32 1.75
C ILE A 339 -5.16 -23.02 0.62
N THR A 340 -5.65 -22.77 -0.60
CA THR A 340 -4.77 -22.43 -1.74
C THR A 340 -4.02 -21.13 -1.49
N ARG A 341 -4.69 -20.09 -0.97
CA ARG A 341 -4.04 -18.81 -0.63
C ARG A 341 -2.97 -18.95 0.45
N MET A 342 -3.24 -19.73 1.50
CA MET A 342 -2.23 -20.01 2.53
C MET A 342 -1.01 -20.75 1.95
N PHE A 343 -1.23 -21.68 1.03
CA PHE A 343 -0.16 -22.41 0.38
C PHE A 343 0.66 -21.52 -0.57
N ASP A 344 0.01 -20.70 -1.38
CA ASP A 344 0.66 -19.75 -2.30
C ASP A 344 1.46 -18.69 -1.52
N ALA A 345 0.88 -18.15 -0.44
CA ALA A 345 1.55 -17.25 0.50
C ALA A 345 2.81 -17.87 1.08
N PHE A 346 2.73 -19.13 1.53
CA PHE A 346 3.86 -19.87 2.07
C PHE A 346 4.94 -20.13 1.02
N VAL A 347 4.57 -20.67 -0.14
CA VAL A 347 5.51 -20.98 -1.22
C VAL A 347 6.21 -19.71 -1.70
N GLY A 348 5.45 -18.63 -1.92
CA GLY A 348 5.99 -17.32 -2.29
C GLY A 348 6.96 -16.78 -1.24
N SER A 349 6.62 -16.89 0.05
CA SER A 349 7.50 -16.45 1.15
C SER A 349 8.80 -17.26 1.23
N VAL A 350 8.74 -18.58 1.01
CA VAL A 350 9.94 -19.44 1.03
C VAL A 350 10.84 -19.14 -0.18
N ILE A 351 10.26 -19.05 -1.37
CA ILE A 351 11.03 -18.77 -2.60
C ILE A 351 11.66 -17.38 -2.49
N ALA A 352 10.86 -16.35 -2.21
CA ALA A 352 11.33 -14.97 -2.24
C ALA A 352 12.16 -14.59 -1.01
N GLY A 353 11.86 -15.15 0.16
CA GLY A 353 12.50 -14.78 1.42
C GLY A 353 13.66 -15.66 1.86
N ILE A 354 13.81 -16.87 1.31
CA ILE A 354 14.90 -17.80 1.69
C ILE A 354 15.72 -18.19 0.47
N PHE A 355 15.07 -18.73 -0.56
CA PHE A 355 15.78 -19.30 -1.70
C PHE A 355 16.50 -18.25 -2.55
N LEU A 356 15.81 -17.16 -2.94
CA LEU A 356 16.42 -16.09 -3.72
C LEU A 356 17.56 -15.37 -2.98
N PRO A 357 17.44 -15.01 -1.68
CA PRO A 357 18.57 -14.50 -0.91
C PRO A 357 19.78 -15.43 -0.88
N ALA A 358 19.56 -16.74 -0.70
CA ALA A 358 20.64 -17.72 -0.69
C ALA A 358 21.35 -17.79 -2.05
N MET A 359 20.59 -17.80 -3.16
CA MET A 359 21.17 -17.72 -4.51
C MET A 359 21.95 -16.42 -4.71
N ASN A 360 21.41 -15.28 -4.27
CA ASN A 360 22.10 -13.99 -4.41
C ASN A 360 23.47 -14.01 -3.74
N ILE A 361 23.58 -14.56 -2.52
CA ILE A 361 24.86 -14.68 -1.83
C ILE A 361 25.87 -15.51 -2.63
N ILE A 362 25.43 -16.64 -3.22
CA ILE A 362 26.27 -17.48 -4.07
C ILE A 362 26.74 -16.70 -5.30
N PHE A 363 25.83 -16.01 -6.00
CA PHE A 363 26.19 -15.22 -7.19
C PHE A 363 27.12 -14.04 -6.85
N ILE A 364 26.85 -13.32 -5.77
CA ILE A 364 27.69 -12.20 -5.32
C ILE A 364 29.09 -12.70 -4.96
N SER A 365 29.20 -13.79 -4.21
CA SER A 365 30.50 -14.35 -3.82
C SER A 365 31.33 -14.76 -5.05
N ARG A 366 30.68 -15.33 -6.06
CA ARG A 366 31.33 -15.66 -7.33
C ARG A 366 31.72 -14.41 -8.12
N ALA A 367 30.83 -13.42 -8.22
CA ALA A 367 31.12 -12.17 -8.91
C ALA A 367 32.29 -11.40 -8.27
N VAL A 368 32.34 -11.37 -6.93
CA VAL A 368 33.46 -10.75 -6.18
C VAL A 368 34.76 -11.50 -6.45
N ARG A 369 34.75 -12.83 -6.50
CA ARG A 369 35.92 -13.64 -6.82
C ARG A 369 36.42 -13.36 -8.24
N ASP A 370 35.54 -13.45 -9.23
CA ASP A 370 35.88 -13.26 -10.64
C ASP A 370 36.41 -11.83 -10.90
N MET A 371 35.81 -10.81 -10.27
CA MET A 371 36.29 -9.42 -10.37
C MET A 371 37.62 -9.20 -9.64
N SER A 372 37.84 -9.89 -8.53
CA SER A 372 39.12 -9.84 -7.80
C SER A 372 40.24 -10.48 -8.63
N GLU A 373 39.97 -11.63 -9.24
CA GLU A 373 40.91 -12.32 -10.15
C GLU A 373 41.25 -11.43 -11.36
N PHE A 374 40.26 -10.73 -11.93
CA PHE A 374 40.46 -9.81 -13.05
C PHE A 374 41.35 -8.59 -12.71
N LEU A 375 41.26 -8.05 -11.50
CA LEU A 375 41.95 -6.81 -11.10
C LEU A 375 43.31 -7.00 -10.41
N GLY A 376 43.66 -8.24 -10.08
CA GLY A 376 44.96 -8.56 -9.50
C GLY A 376 45.21 -10.06 -9.42
N ASN A 377 46.14 -10.54 -10.26
CA ASN A 377 46.68 -11.91 -10.31
C ASN A 377 46.52 -12.68 -8.99
N GLU A 378 45.74 -13.77 -9.08
CA GLU A 378 45.61 -14.87 -8.13
C GLU A 378 46.05 -14.52 -6.72
N LEU A 379 45.10 -13.97 -5.97
CA LEU A 379 45.13 -14.09 -4.52
C LEU A 379 44.71 -15.53 -4.22
N ASP A 380 45.70 -16.43 -4.15
CA ASP A 380 45.46 -17.81 -3.76
C ASP A 380 44.92 -17.81 -2.32
N ILE A 381 43.61 -18.01 -2.18
CA ILE A 381 42.91 -18.02 -0.89
C ILE A 381 43.52 -19.11 0.03
N ALA A 382 44.11 -20.16 -0.55
CA ALA A 382 44.83 -21.18 0.21
C ALA A 382 46.09 -20.64 0.90
N SER A 383 46.68 -19.53 0.42
CA SER A 383 47.85 -18.92 1.06
C SER A 383 47.48 -18.07 2.27
N ILE A 384 46.26 -17.53 2.36
CA ILE A 384 45.80 -16.75 3.52
C ILE A 384 45.58 -17.67 4.73
N TRP A 385 45.02 -18.86 4.51
CA TRP A 385 44.85 -19.89 5.56
C TRP A 385 46.17 -20.49 6.07
N LYS A 386 47.31 -20.24 5.40
CA LYS A 386 48.64 -20.66 5.87
C LYS A 386 49.33 -19.64 6.78
N VAL A 387 48.83 -18.40 6.84
CA VAL A 387 49.43 -17.30 7.62
C VAL A 387 48.73 -17.11 8.97
N ILE A 388 47.49 -17.57 9.09
CA ILE A 388 46.79 -17.79 10.36
C ILE A 388 47.13 -19.20 10.83
#